data_AF-A0A973JGU2-F1
#
_entry.id   AF-A0A973JGU2-F1
#
_cell.length_a   1.000
_cell.length_b   1.000
_cell.length_c   1.000
_cell.angle_alpha   90.00
_cell.angle_beta   90.00
_cell.angle_gamma   90.00
#
_symmetry.space_group_name_H-M   'P 1'
#
loop_
_entity.id
_entity.type
_entity.pdbx_description
1 polymer ?
#
loop_
_entity_poly.entity_id
_entity_poly.type
_entity_poly.pdbx_seq_one_letter_code
_entity_poly.pdbx_strand_id
1 'polypeptide(L)' 'RQDGRTSQMIFDVAHLISYISSAFTLLPGDLILTGTPAGVGPVVHGDVVEVEVEEIGVLRNPVVRRG' A
#
# COMPACT_ATOMS: atom_id res chain seq x y z
N ARG A 1 -2.80 12.09 2.46
CA ARG A 1 -4.20 12.60 2.42
C ARG A 1 -4.96 11.94 1.26
N GLN A 2 -4.85 10.63 1.17
CA GLN A 2 -5.49 9.78 0.16
C GLN A 2 -6.63 9.06 0.89
N ASP A 3 -7.77 8.88 0.23
CA ASP A 3 -8.94 8.19 0.78
C ASP A 3 -9.61 7.39 -0.34
N GLY A 4 -10.00 6.16 -0.05
CA GLY A 4 -10.52 5.21 -1.03
C GLY A 4 -10.86 3.86 -0.42
N ARG A 5 -11.65 3.07 -1.14
CA ARG A 5 -12.08 1.74 -0.71
C ARG A 5 -11.43 0.65 -1.56
N THR A 6 -11.10 -0.49 -0.95
CA THR A 6 -10.58 -1.68 -1.66
C THR A 6 -11.56 -2.21 -2.72
N SER A 7 -12.86 -1.96 -2.56
CA SER A 7 -13.88 -2.25 -3.57
C SER A 7 -13.75 -1.45 -4.87
N GLN A 8 -12.90 -0.41 -4.89
CA GLN A 8 -12.62 0.42 -6.07
C GLN A 8 -11.33 -0.01 -6.79
N MET A 9 -10.68 -1.09 -6.35
CA MET A 9 -9.50 -1.63 -7.02
C MET A 9 -9.84 -2.01 -8.47
N ILE A 10 -9.02 -1.56 -9.41
CA ILE A 10 -9.16 -1.89 -10.84
C ILE A 10 -8.95 -3.40 -11.06
N PHE A 11 -7.97 -3.96 -10.34
CA PHE A 11 -7.70 -5.39 -10.28
C PHE A 11 -7.78 -5.84 -8.82
N ASP A 12 -8.68 -6.77 -8.52
CA ASP A 12 -8.84 -7.28 -7.16
C ASP A 12 -7.67 -8.19 -6.74
N VAL A 13 -7.68 -8.60 -5.46
CA VAL A 13 -6.62 -9.42 -4.86
C VAL A 13 -6.46 -10.77 -5.58
N ALA A 14 -7.56 -11.41 -5.96
CA ALA A 14 -7.52 -12.70 -6.64
C ALA A 14 -6.90 -12.59 -8.04
N HIS A 15 -7.26 -11.54 -8.77
CA HIS A 15 -6.66 -11.21 -10.06
C HIS A 15 -5.16 -10.96 -9.93
N LEU A 16 -4.72 -10.15 -8.96
CA LEU A 16 -3.31 -9.85 -8.74
C LEU A 16 -2.50 -11.12 -8.42
N ILE A 17 -3.00 -11.97 -7.52
CA ILE A 17 -2.35 -13.25 -7.19
C ILE A 17 -2.20 -14.11 -8.45
N SER A 18 -3.30 -14.32 -9.20
CA SER A 18 -3.29 -15.14 -10.40
C SER A 18 -2.34 -14.62 -11.48
N TYR A 19 -2.34 -13.31 -11.71
CA TYR A 19 -1.51 -12.68 -12.73
C TYR A 19 -0.04 -12.80 -12.38
N ILE A 20 0.33 -12.43 -11.14
CA ILE A 20 1.73 -12.48 -10.69
C ILE A 20 2.24 -13.93 -10.65
N SER A 21 1.43 -14.87 -10.15
CA SER A 21 1.83 -16.29 -10.09
C SER A 21 2.03 -16.95 -11.45
N SER A 22 1.46 -16.35 -12.52
CA SER A 22 1.69 -16.84 -13.89
C SER A 22 3.07 -16.48 -14.43
N ALA A 23 3.71 -15.44 -13.88
CA ALA A 23 5.01 -14.94 -14.29
C ALA A 23 6.13 -15.32 -13.30
N PHE A 24 5.83 -15.38 -12.00
CA PHE A 24 6.78 -15.65 -10.93
C PHE A 24 6.25 -16.70 -9.96
N THR A 25 7.12 -17.55 -9.41
CA THR A 25 6.76 -18.40 -8.28
C THR A 25 6.63 -17.54 -7.02
N LEU A 26 5.44 -17.53 -6.41
CA LEU A 26 5.22 -16.91 -5.10
C LEU A 26 5.62 -17.87 -3.98
N LEU A 27 6.37 -17.38 -3.01
CA LEU A 27 6.86 -18.13 -1.85
C LEU A 27 6.20 -17.65 -0.55
N PRO A 28 6.16 -18.50 0.49
CA PRO A 28 5.71 -18.07 1.81
C PRO A 28 6.56 -16.89 2.33
N GLY A 29 5.87 -15.80 2.70
CA GLY A 29 6.50 -14.56 3.16
C GLY A 29 6.58 -13.47 2.09
N ASP A 30 6.25 -13.76 0.82
CA ASP A 30 6.18 -12.75 -0.22
C ASP A 30 5.03 -11.76 0.02
N LEU A 31 5.28 -10.49 -0.31
CA LEU A 31 4.31 -9.40 -0.17
C LEU A 31 3.92 -8.83 -1.53
N ILE A 32 2.61 -8.72 -1.77
CA ILE A 32 2.04 -8.05 -2.94
C ILE A 32 1.45 -6.71 -2.47
N LEU A 33 1.97 -5.61 -3.00
CA LEU A 33 1.42 -4.27 -2.76
C LEU A 33 0.36 -3.97 -3.82
N THR A 34 -0.89 -3.82 -3.39
CA THR A 34 -2.08 -3.81 -4.27
C THR A 34 -2.38 -2.45 -4.92
N GLY A 35 -1.47 -1.48 -4.79
CA GLY A 35 -1.62 -0.12 -5.28
C GLY A 35 -2.19 0.85 -4.24
N THR A 36 -2.46 2.07 -4.68
CA THR A 36 -2.97 3.17 -3.85
C THR A 36 -4.00 3.98 -4.66
N PRO A 37 -5.04 4.56 -4.01
CA PRO A 37 -5.87 5.56 -4.66
C PRO A 37 -5.06 6.78 -5.09
N ALA A 38 -5.68 7.70 -5.85
CA ALA A 38 -5.01 8.93 -6.26
C ALA A 38 -4.74 9.87 -5.06
N GLY A 39 -3.82 10.82 -5.25
CA GLY A 39 -3.51 11.85 -4.25
C GLY A 39 -2.19 11.63 -3.50
N VAL A 40 -1.27 10.84 -4.07
CA VAL A 40 0.13 10.78 -3.62
C VAL A 40 0.74 12.19 -3.70
N GLY A 41 1.49 12.58 -2.67
CA GLY A 41 2.13 13.88 -2.57
C GLY A 41 3.45 13.82 -1.81
N PRO A 42 4.22 14.91 -1.79
CA PRO A 42 5.50 14.96 -1.10
C PRO A 42 5.33 14.85 0.41
N VAL A 43 6.35 14.30 1.06
CA VAL A 43 6.53 14.31 2.52
C VAL A 43 7.83 15.04 2.87
N VAL A 44 7.85 15.78 3.97
CA VAL A 44 8.98 16.60 4.39
C VAL A 44 9.45 16.23 5.79
N HIS A 45 10.66 16.68 6.15
CA HIS A 45 11.20 16.46 7.49
C HIS A 45 10.28 17.03 8.56
N GLY A 46 10.00 16.24 9.59
CA GLY A 46 9.09 16.59 10.68
C GLY A 46 7.66 16.06 10.49
N ASP A 47 7.31 15.58 9.30
CA ASP A 47 6.01 14.96 9.06
C ASP A 47 5.86 13.64 9.81
N VAL A 48 4.61 13.23 10.05
CA VAL A 48 4.24 11.86 10.40
C VAL A 48 3.29 11.35 9.33
N VAL A 49 3.66 10.24 8.69
CA VAL A 49 2.81 9.56 7.71
C VAL A 49 1.98 8.52 8.45
N GLU A 50 0.67 8.63 8.33
CA GLU A 50 -0.29 7.64 8.85
C GLU A 50 -1.02 6.98 7.69
N VAL A 51 -1.10 5.65 7.74
CA VAL A 51 -1.87 4.83 6.80
C VAL A 51 -2.81 3.96 7.61
N GLU A 52 -4.10 4.07 7.33
CA GLU A 52 -5.14 3.29 7.99
C GLU A 52 -5.83 2.37 6.99
N VAL A 53 -6.08 1.13 7.40
CA VAL A 53 -6.92 0.18 6.68
C VAL A 53 -7.97 -0.35 7.64
N GLU A 54 -9.23 -0.31 7.19
CA GLU A 54 -10.39 -0.86 7.92
C GLU A 54 -10.09 -2.29 8.37
N GLU A 55 -10.40 -2.61 9.63
CA GLU A 55 -10.18 -3.91 10.28
C GLU A 55 -8.72 -4.34 10.50
N ILE A 56 -7.72 -3.60 10.00
CA ILE A 56 -6.29 -3.88 10.25
C ILE A 56 -5.70 -2.92 11.30
N GLY A 57 -5.95 -1.61 11.14
CA GLY A 57 -5.47 -0.56 12.05
C GLY A 57 -4.60 0.49 11.36
N VAL A 58 -3.85 1.25 12.16
CA VAL A 58 -3.05 2.41 11.70
C VAL A 58 -1.56 2.11 11.79
N LEU A 59 -0.86 2.26 10.66
CA LEU A 59 0.60 2.32 10.59
C LEU A 59 1.05 3.79 10.61
N ARG A 60 1.92 4.15 11.56
CA ARG A 60 2.43 5.52 11.73
C ARG A 60 3.95 5.55 11.65
N ASN A 61 4.49 6.43 10.81
CA ASN A 61 5.94 6.57 10.60
C ASN A 61 6.37 8.04 10.62
N PRO A 62 7.35 8.44 11.47
CA PRO A 62 7.92 9.78 11.42
C PRO A 62 8.87 9.93 10.22
N VAL A 63 8.91 11.12 9.62
CA VAL A 63 9.77 11.46 8.49
C VAL A 63 10.96 12.28 8.99
N VAL A 64 12.15 11.73 8.84
CA VAL A 64 13.40 12.38 9.24
C VAL A 64 14.33 12.48 8.03
N ARG A 65 14.63 13.70 7.58
CA ARG A 65 15.72 13.94 6.62
C ARG A 65 17.03 13.38 7.15
N ARG A 66 17.69 12.57 6.33
CA ARG A 66 19.04 12.09 6.60
C ARG A 66 20.03 13.27 6.54
N GLY A 67 20.84 13.42 7.59
CA GLY A 67 21.91 14.42 7.66
C GLY A 67 23.07 14.13 6.73
#